data_AF-A0A661Q8T0-F1
#
_entry.id   AF-A0A661Q8T0-F1
#
_cell.length_a   1.000
_cell.length_b   1.000
_cell.length_c   1.000
_cell.angle_alpha   90.00
_cell.angle_beta   90.00
_cell.angle_gamma   90.00
#
_symmetry.space_group_name_H-M   'P 1'
#
loop_
_entity.id
_entity.type
_entity.pdbx_description
1 polymer ?
#
loop_
_entity_poly.entity_id
_entity_poly.type
_entity_poly.pdbx_seq_one_letter_code
_entity_poly.pdbx_strand_id
1 'polypeptide(L)'
;EQNIVDGVAVIGVPVYAGRVPKDCLERMAIYKADDVPTVLVALYGNREFEDALVELRDVAIAQGFNVIAAGAFIGEHSYSTQERPIAAGRPNGEDLSMAVKFGQDIAAKIELNDFHTPEIDGNVPYKERVKFGGVAPETNAESCILCGRCAEVCPVGIITVSNSVTTQAENCIMCSACVKICPVEARSFNHPVIEERRELLIKNCSTPKRPEIFL
;
A
#
# COMPACT_ATOMS: atom_id res chain seq x y z
N GLU A 1 -19.32 -8.63 10.87
CA GLU A 1 -19.66 -7.31 10.32
C GLU A 1 -19.51 -6.30 11.44
N GLN A 2 -18.83 -5.19 11.18
CA GLN A 2 -18.61 -4.11 12.13
C GLN A 2 -19.22 -2.84 11.54
N ASN A 3 -20.20 -2.26 12.25
CA ASN A 3 -20.90 -1.06 11.80
C ASN A 3 -20.31 0.16 12.50
N ILE A 4 -19.82 1.10 11.71
CA ILE A 4 -19.29 2.39 12.16
C ILE A 4 -20.38 3.43 11.98
N VAL A 5 -20.72 4.18 13.02
CA VAL A 5 -21.88 5.10 13.03
C VAL A 5 -21.52 6.53 13.43
N ASP A 6 -20.29 6.77 13.88
CA ASP A 6 -19.82 8.07 14.30
C ASP A 6 -18.32 8.26 14.06
N GLY A 7 -17.86 9.51 14.20
CA GLY A 7 -16.46 9.89 14.04
C GLY A 7 -16.04 10.18 12.60
N VAL A 8 -14.74 10.06 12.34
CA VAL A 8 -14.13 10.24 11.02
C VAL A 8 -13.28 9.02 10.72
N ALA A 9 -13.49 8.38 9.58
CA ALA A 9 -12.71 7.24 9.15
C ALA A 9 -11.51 7.70 8.30
N VAL A 10 -10.36 7.07 8.49
CA VAL A 10 -9.19 7.23 7.61
C VAL A 10 -8.80 5.85 7.11
N ILE A 11 -8.93 5.63 5.79
CA ILE A 11 -8.68 4.34 5.15
C ILE A 11 -7.40 4.44 4.33
N GLY A 12 -6.33 3.85 4.85
CA GLY A 12 -5.03 3.79 4.18
C GLY A 12 -4.77 2.44 3.52
N VAL A 13 -4.37 2.44 2.26
CA VAL A 13 -3.99 1.22 1.52
C VAL A 13 -2.66 1.41 0.77
N PRO A 14 -1.84 0.35 0.63
CA PRO A 14 -0.77 0.37 -0.35
C PRO A 14 -1.34 0.24 -1.77
N VAL A 15 -0.57 0.64 -2.78
CA VAL A 15 -0.94 0.44 -4.19
C VAL A 15 -0.04 -0.61 -4.83
N TYR A 16 -0.66 -1.65 -5.42
CA TYR A 16 0.05 -2.66 -6.22
C TYR A 16 -0.44 -2.63 -7.67
N ALA A 17 0.49 -2.32 -8.58
CA ALA A 17 0.23 -2.22 -10.02
C ALA A 17 -0.97 -1.33 -10.38
N GLY A 18 -1.13 -0.20 -9.67
CA GLY A 18 -2.17 0.79 -9.95
C GLY A 18 -3.56 0.45 -9.42
N ARG A 19 -3.65 -0.54 -8.54
CA ARG A 19 -4.91 -1.03 -7.96
C ARG A 19 -4.78 -1.19 -6.46
N VAL A 20 -5.92 -1.16 -5.76
CA VAL A 20 -5.98 -1.57 -4.35
C VAL A 20 -5.74 -3.08 -4.27
N PRO A 21 -4.83 -3.58 -3.42
CA PRO A 21 -4.62 -5.02 -3.27
C PRO A 21 -5.92 -5.73 -2.86
N LYS A 22 -6.18 -6.89 -3.47
CA LYS A 22 -7.43 -7.63 -3.25
C LYS A 22 -7.64 -7.98 -1.76
N ASP A 23 -6.58 -8.39 -1.08
CA ASP A 23 -6.61 -8.70 0.35
C ASP A 23 -7.00 -7.50 1.23
N CYS A 24 -6.65 -6.27 0.81
CA CYS A 24 -7.10 -5.05 1.49
C CYS A 24 -8.61 -4.88 1.35
N LEU A 25 -9.16 -5.08 0.14
CA LEU A 25 -10.60 -4.99 -0.10
C LEU A 25 -11.38 -6.08 0.64
N GLU A 26 -10.85 -7.31 0.68
CA GLU A 26 -11.46 -8.43 1.41
C GLU A 26 -11.49 -8.17 2.93
N ARG A 27 -10.42 -7.60 3.48
CA ARG A 27 -10.39 -7.17 4.89
C ARG A 27 -11.33 -6.02 5.16
N MET A 28 -11.44 -5.07 4.23
CA MET A 28 -12.33 -3.93 4.34
C MET A 28 -13.81 -4.36 4.28
N ALA A 29 -14.13 -5.45 3.57
CA ALA A 29 -15.49 -5.93 3.36
C ALA A 29 -16.29 -6.24 4.64
N ILE A 30 -15.63 -6.47 5.77
CA ILE A 30 -16.30 -6.71 7.05
C ILE A 30 -16.81 -5.44 7.72
N TYR A 31 -16.38 -4.27 7.25
CA TYR A 31 -16.78 -2.97 7.79
C TYR A 31 -17.90 -2.36 6.94
N LYS A 32 -18.85 -1.75 7.63
CA LYS A 32 -19.91 -0.91 7.06
C LYS A 32 -19.95 0.41 7.81
N ALA A 33 -20.42 1.44 7.14
CA ALA A 33 -20.65 2.74 7.73
C ALA A 33 -22.05 3.25 7.43
N ASP A 34 -22.54 4.14 8.28
CA ASP A 34 -23.76 4.93 8.06
C ASP A 34 -23.36 6.41 7.95
N ASP A 35 -23.09 6.85 6.72
CA ASP A 35 -22.75 8.23 6.36
C ASP A 35 -21.55 8.81 7.14
N VAL A 36 -20.56 7.96 7.47
CA VAL A 36 -19.37 8.38 8.22
C VAL A 36 -18.40 9.15 7.31
N PRO A 37 -18.03 10.40 7.64
CA PRO A 37 -17.02 11.16 6.91
C PRO A 37 -15.70 10.40 6.82
N THR A 38 -15.17 10.25 5.61
CA THR A 38 -14.10 9.31 5.30
C THR A 38 -13.02 9.92 4.43
N VAL A 39 -11.77 9.73 4.85
CA VAL A 39 -10.56 10.14 4.14
C VAL A 39 -9.88 8.91 3.57
N LEU A 40 -9.53 8.95 2.29
CA LEU A 40 -8.83 7.86 1.60
C LEU A 40 -7.36 8.19 1.44
N VAL A 41 -6.48 7.22 1.70
CA VAL A 41 -5.02 7.39 1.55
C VAL A 41 -4.45 6.23 0.76
N ALA A 42 -3.81 6.53 -0.38
CA ALA A 42 -3.07 5.56 -1.18
C ALA A 42 -1.57 5.78 -1.02
N LEU A 43 -0.83 4.78 -0.55
CA LEU A 43 0.63 4.83 -0.46
C LEU A 43 1.26 4.04 -1.61
N TYR A 44 2.09 4.68 -2.42
CA TYR A 44 2.74 4.05 -3.56
C TYR A 44 4.25 4.34 -3.64
N GLY A 45 4.99 3.41 -4.23
CA GLY A 45 6.45 3.46 -4.29
C GLY A 45 7.01 4.27 -5.46
N ASN A 46 6.42 5.43 -5.77
CA ASN A 46 6.88 6.34 -6.85
C ASN A 46 6.70 5.83 -8.30
N ARG A 47 6.07 4.67 -8.52
CA ARG A 47 5.62 4.24 -9.85
C ARG A 47 4.41 5.07 -10.29
N GLU A 48 3.23 4.70 -9.81
CA GLU A 48 1.97 5.41 -10.04
C GLU A 48 0.87 4.81 -9.16
N PHE A 49 -0.09 5.62 -8.71
CA PHE A 49 -1.29 5.15 -7.98
C PHE A 49 -2.42 4.70 -8.93
N GLU A 50 -2.48 5.26 -10.14
CA GLU A 50 -3.40 4.94 -11.24
C GLU A 50 -4.86 4.92 -10.75
N ASP A 51 -5.53 3.77 -10.78
CA ASP A 51 -6.95 3.69 -10.46
C ASP A 51 -7.20 3.32 -8.99
N ALA A 52 -6.15 3.22 -8.17
CA ALA A 52 -6.28 2.73 -6.80
C ALA A 52 -7.18 3.61 -5.93
N LEU A 53 -7.12 4.95 -6.08
CA LEU A 53 -7.96 5.85 -5.29
C LEU A 53 -9.42 5.83 -5.74
N VAL A 54 -9.70 5.84 -7.05
CA VAL A 54 -11.08 5.73 -7.56
C VAL A 54 -11.71 4.37 -7.22
N GLU A 55 -10.92 3.29 -7.29
CA GLU A 55 -11.35 1.97 -6.81
C GLU A 55 -11.68 1.99 -5.32
N LEU A 56 -10.78 2.54 -4.48
CA LEU A 56 -11.00 2.60 -3.04
C LEU A 56 -12.23 3.45 -2.69
N ARG A 57 -12.44 4.57 -3.40
CA ARG A 57 -13.65 5.41 -3.27
C ARG A 57 -14.90 4.61 -3.53
N ASP A 58 -14.97 3.94 -4.67
CA ASP A 58 -16.18 3.23 -5.09
C ASP A 58 -16.52 2.10 -4.12
N VAL A 59 -15.51 1.37 -3.62
CA VAL A 59 -15.72 0.32 -2.60
C VAL A 59 -16.14 0.91 -1.25
N ALA A 60 -15.53 2.02 -0.81
CA ALA A 60 -15.88 2.67 0.45
C ALA A 60 -17.32 3.23 0.41
N ILE A 61 -17.71 3.92 -0.67
CA ILE A 61 -19.08 4.41 -0.86
C ILE A 61 -20.08 3.25 -0.87
N ALA A 62 -19.76 2.14 -1.54
CA ALA A 62 -20.61 0.95 -1.54
C ALA A 62 -20.74 0.28 -0.14
N GLN A 63 -19.88 0.62 0.81
CA GLN A 63 -19.94 0.18 2.20
C GLN A 63 -20.62 1.19 3.13
N GLY A 64 -21.11 2.32 2.59
CA GLY A 64 -21.82 3.36 3.33
C GLY A 64 -20.92 4.43 3.94
N PHE A 65 -19.64 4.46 3.57
CA PHE A 65 -18.73 5.55 3.94
C PHE A 65 -18.99 6.78 3.07
N ASN A 66 -18.99 7.96 3.67
CA ASN A 66 -19.07 9.24 2.99
C ASN A 66 -17.66 9.75 2.69
N VAL A 67 -17.16 9.54 1.49
CA VAL A 67 -15.80 9.95 1.10
C VAL A 67 -15.76 11.47 0.92
N ILE A 68 -14.96 12.16 1.72
CA ILE A 68 -14.86 13.63 1.72
C ILE A 68 -13.49 14.16 1.30
N ALA A 69 -12.48 13.29 1.27
CA ALA A 69 -11.13 13.65 0.86
C ALA A 69 -10.35 12.41 0.44
N ALA A 70 -9.35 12.59 -0.41
CA ALA A 70 -8.41 11.55 -0.78
C ALA A 70 -6.99 12.10 -0.95
N GLY A 71 -5.99 11.24 -0.75
CA GLY A 71 -4.59 11.61 -1.01
C GLY A 71 -3.74 10.44 -1.45
N ALA A 72 -2.92 10.64 -2.47
CA ALA A 72 -1.89 9.70 -2.90
C ALA A 72 -0.52 10.18 -2.38
N PHE A 73 0.12 9.37 -1.53
CA PHE A 73 1.40 9.68 -0.90
C PHE A 73 2.49 8.71 -1.35
N ILE A 74 3.74 9.17 -1.27
CA ILE A 74 4.90 8.42 -1.75
C ILE A 74 5.65 7.85 -0.55
N GLY A 75 5.93 6.55 -0.62
CA GLY A 75 6.88 5.87 0.26
C GLY A 75 8.03 5.26 -0.53
N GLU A 76 9.05 4.77 0.18
CA GLU A 76 10.08 3.94 -0.44
C GLU A 76 9.45 2.70 -1.10
N HIS A 77 9.84 2.42 -2.34
CA HIS A 77 9.32 1.25 -3.06
C HIS A 77 9.82 -0.06 -2.41
N SER A 78 8.98 -1.09 -2.38
CA SER A 78 9.31 -2.41 -1.81
C SER A 78 10.53 -3.12 -2.42
N TYR A 79 10.93 -2.72 -3.64
CA TYR A 79 12.12 -3.23 -4.35
C TYR A 79 13.34 -2.31 -4.28
N SER A 80 13.24 -1.17 -3.59
CA SER A 80 14.36 -0.27 -3.33
C SER A 80 15.41 -0.98 -2.50
N THR A 81 16.67 -0.81 -2.85
CA THR A 81 17.85 -1.30 -2.10
C THR A 81 18.89 -0.19 -2.03
N GLN A 82 19.95 -0.35 -1.22
CA GLN A 82 21.01 0.64 -1.15
C GLN A 82 21.70 0.87 -2.51
N GLU A 83 21.97 -0.21 -3.25
CA GLU A 83 22.64 -0.14 -4.57
C GLU A 83 21.71 0.34 -5.69
N ARG A 84 20.40 0.13 -5.51
CA ARG A 84 19.37 0.39 -6.52
C ARG A 84 18.16 1.06 -5.86
N PRO A 85 18.29 2.34 -5.49
CA PRO A 85 17.25 3.04 -4.73
C PRO A 85 16.08 3.41 -5.63
N ILE A 86 14.86 3.26 -5.12
CA ILE A 86 13.62 3.72 -5.76
C ILE A 86 12.80 4.42 -4.68
N ALA A 87 12.73 5.75 -4.77
CA ALA A 87 12.15 6.61 -3.73
C ALA A 87 12.73 6.35 -2.32
N ALA A 88 14.02 6.01 -2.24
CA ALA A 88 14.70 5.81 -0.96
C ALA A 88 14.61 7.09 -0.10
N GLY A 89 14.39 6.90 1.21
CA GLY A 89 14.24 8.01 2.16
C GLY A 89 12.87 8.73 2.11
N ARG A 90 11.88 8.14 1.43
CA ARG A 90 10.48 8.63 1.42
C ARG A 90 9.62 7.77 2.38
N PRO A 91 8.71 8.36 3.17
CA PRO A 91 8.39 9.77 3.23
C PRO A 91 9.52 10.60 3.86
N ASN A 92 9.80 11.76 3.27
CA ASN A 92 10.74 12.76 3.77
C ASN A 92 10.00 13.89 4.51
N GLY A 93 10.72 14.91 4.95
CA GLY A 93 10.13 16.04 5.68
C GLY A 93 9.06 16.82 4.89
N GLU A 94 9.19 16.94 3.58
CA GLU A 94 8.19 17.59 2.73
C GLU A 94 6.92 16.74 2.60
N ASP A 95 7.05 15.42 2.43
CA ASP A 95 5.90 14.51 2.39
C ASP A 95 5.09 14.56 3.68
N LEU A 96 5.79 14.53 4.82
CA LEU A 96 5.17 14.59 6.13
C LEU A 96 4.51 15.96 6.35
N SER A 97 5.14 17.04 5.91
CA SER A 97 4.55 18.39 5.98
C SER A 97 3.27 18.48 5.14
N MET A 98 3.26 17.88 3.95
CA MET A 98 2.07 17.80 3.10
C MET A 98 0.97 16.93 3.73
N ALA A 99 1.31 15.81 4.36
CA ALA A 99 0.33 14.96 5.06
C ALA A 99 -0.29 15.69 6.26
N VAL A 100 0.50 16.45 7.01
CA VAL A 100 0.00 17.31 8.11
C VAL A 100 -0.94 18.38 7.56
N LYS A 101 -0.54 19.07 6.49
CA LYS A 101 -1.36 20.11 5.85
C LYS A 101 -2.68 19.53 5.33
N PHE A 102 -2.64 18.37 4.69
CA PHE A 102 -3.82 17.65 4.23
C PHE A 102 -4.79 17.36 5.38
N GLY A 103 -4.30 16.85 6.51
CA GLY A 103 -5.14 16.63 7.70
C GLY A 103 -5.76 17.92 8.27
N GLN A 104 -5.01 19.03 8.26
CA GLN A 104 -5.52 20.35 8.68
C GLN A 104 -6.63 20.86 7.74
N ASP A 105 -6.45 20.69 6.43
CA ASP A 105 -7.42 21.13 5.44
C ASP A 105 -8.71 20.30 5.51
N ILE A 106 -8.61 18.99 5.77
CA ILE A 106 -9.77 18.13 6.04
C ILE A 106 -10.50 18.57 7.31
N ALA A 107 -9.77 18.86 8.40
CA ALA A 107 -10.39 19.34 9.63
C ALA A 107 -11.17 20.63 9.40
N ALA A 108 -10.60 21.59 8.66
CA ALA A 108 -11.28 22.82 8.28
C ALA A 108 -12.51 22.56 7.40
N LYS A 109 -12.43 21.62 6.45
CA LYS A 109 -13.55 21.19 5.62
C LYS A 109 -14.73 20.67 6.48
N ILE A 110 -14.43 19.81 7.46
CA ILE A 110 -15.41 19.26 8.41
C ILE A 110 -16.03 20.38 9.27
N GLU A 111 -15.23 21.31 9.79
CA GLU A 111 -15.72 22.45 10.58
C GLU A 111 -16.70 23.34 9.78
N LEU A 112 -16.49 23.45 8.47
CA LEU A 112 -17.37 24.17 7.55
C LEU A 112 -18.61 23.36 7.14
N ASN A 113 -18.79 22.15 7.67
CA ASN A 113 -19.81 21.18 7.25
C ASN A 113 -19.77 20.87 5.75
N ASP A 114 -18.58 20.92 5.16
CA ASP A 114 -18.38 20.49 3.79
C ASP A 114 -18.04 18.99 3.77
N PHE A 115 -19.00 18.19 3.34
CA PHE A 115 -18.86 16.73 3.21
C PHE A 115 -19.00 16.29 1.74
N HIS A 116 -18.73 17.18 0.78
CA HIS A 116 -18.79 16.78 -0.63
C HIS A 116 -17.64 15.83 -0.98
N THR A 117 -17.93 14.82 -1.79
CA THR A 117 -16.90 13.96 -2.38
C THR A 117 -16.16 14.71 -3.47
N PRO A 118 -14.82 14.84 -3.39
CA PRO A 118 -14.05 15.50 -4.43
C PRO A 118 -13.97 14.66 -5.71
N GLU A 119 -13.64 15.30 -6.82
CA GLU A 119 -13.19 14.59 -8.02
C GLU A 119 -11.82 13.95 -7.72
N ILE A 120 -11.69 12.65 -7.99
CA ILE A 120 -10.50 11.85 -7.70
C ILE A 120 -9.98 11.29 -9.03
N ASP A 121 -8.69 11.47 -9.27
CA ASP A 121 -8.02 10.97 -10.48
C ASP A 121 -8.02 9.44 -10.55
N GLY A 122 -8.27 8.93 -11.75
CA GLY A 122 -8.27 7.51 -12.07
C GLY A 122 -9.29 7.17 -13.16
N ASN A 123 -9.26 5.94 -13.66
CA ASN A 123 -10.12 5.50 -14.76
C ASN A 123 -11.25 4.59 -14.24
N VAL A 124 -12.43 4.70 -14.85
CA VAL A 124 -13.53 3.74 -14.73
C VAL A 124 -13.98 3.37 -16.15
N PRO A 125 -13.87 2.09 -16.58
CA PRO A 125 -13.45 0.91 -15.81
C PRO A 125 -11.96 0.92 -15.41
N TYR A 126 -11.64 0.32 -14.26
CA TYR A 126 -10.28 0.22 -13.75
C TYR A 126 -9.42 -0.74 -14.61
N LYS A 127 -8.10 -0.51 -14.62
CA LYS A 127 -7.08 -1.37 -15.24
C LYS A 127 -7.13 -2.79 -14.72
N GLU A 128 -6.91 -3.78 -15.59
CA GLU A 128 -6.87 -5.19 -15.19
C GLU A 128 -5.86 -5.48 -14.08
N ARG A 129 -6.22 -6.39 -13.16
CA ARG A 129 -5.33 -6.76 -12.06
C ARG A 129 -4.18 -7.62 -12.55
N VAL A 130 -2.97 -7.27 -12.13
CA VAL A 130 -1.80 -8.14 -12.32
C VAL A 130 -1.91 -9.35 -11.40
N LYS A 131 -1.72 -10.55 -11.96
CA LYS A 131 -1.61 -11.78 -11.17
C LYS A 131 -0.21 -11.86 -10.56
N PHE A 132 -0.17 -11.96 -9.23
CA PHE A 132 1.04 -12.29 -8.47
C PHE A 132 1.10 -13.81 -8.22
N GLY A 133 2.23 -14.28 -7.69
CA GLY A 133 2.48 -15.69 -7.41
C GLY A 133 3.61 -16.30 -8.24
N GLY A 134 4.08 -17.46 -7.78
CA GLY A 134 5.12 -18.27 -8.42
C GLY A 134 6.57 -17.86 -8.07
N VAL A 135 6.76 -16.75 -7.37
CA VAL A 135 8.08 -16.25 -6.92
C VAL A 135 7.95 -15.72 -5.49
N ALA A 136 8.86 -16.11 -4.62
CA ALA A 136 8.92 -15.67 -3.22
C ALA A 136 10.36 -15.46 -2.75
N PRO A 137 10.59 -14.72 -1.65
CA PRO A 137 11.93 -14.56 -1.09
C PRO A 137 12.48 -15.86 -0.55
N GLU A 138 13.73 -16.14 -0.89
CA GLU A 138 14.50 -17.24 -0.33
C GLU A 138 14.92 -16.92 1.11
N THR A 139 15.23 -17.96 1.88
CA THR A 139 15.79 -17.82 3.23
C THR A 139 17.16 -18.48 3.29
N ASN A 140 18.18 -17.73 3.66
CA ASN A 140 19.48 -18.28 4.01
C ASN A 140 19.38 -18.96 5.39
N ALA A 141 19.44 -20.29 5.40
CA ALA A 141 19.32 -21.09 6.62
C ALA A 141 20.49 -20.88 7.61
N GLU A 142 21.68 -20.51 7.13
CA GLU A 142 22.86 -20.30 7.99
C GLU A 142 22.75 -18.99 8.80
N SER A 143 22.15 -17.97 8.21
CA SER A 143 21.93 -16.66 8.87
C SER A 143 20.61 -16.58 9.64
N CYS A 144 19.64 -17.45 9.33
CA CYS A 144 18.30 -17.35 9.90
C CYS A 144 18.26 -17.77 11.38
N ILE A 145 17.84 -16.83 12.23
CA ILE A 145 17.66 -17.07 13.67
C ILE A 145 16.23 -17.50 14.06
N LEU A 146 15.39 -17.87 13.09
CA LEU A 146 14.00 -18.34 13.27
C LEU A 146 13.09 -17.41 14.13
N CYS A 147 13.33 -16.11 14.11
CA CYS A 147 12.62 -15.14 14.97
C CYS A 147 11.13 -14.88 14.65
N GLY A 148 10.56 -15.48 13.59
CA GLY A 148 9.13 -15.35 13.30
C GLY A 148 8.68 -14.06 12.59
N ARG A 149 9.42 -12.94 12.71
CA ARG A 149 9.03 -11.62 12.17
C ARG A 149 8.58 -11.61 10.72
N CYS A 150 9.22 -12.42 9.88
CA CYS A 150 8.86 -12.53 8.47
C CYS A 150 7.42 -13.05 8.25
N ALA A 151 6.95 -13.96 9.12
CA ALA A 151 5.58 -14.46 9.09
C ALA A 151 4.59 -13.42 9.65
N GLU A 152 4.94 -12.74 10.73
CA GLU A 152 4.11 -11.69 11.36
C GLU A 152 3.75 -10.58 10.38
N VAL A 153 4.71 -10.12 9.58
CA VAL A 153 4.49 -9.03 8.61
C VAL A 153 3.90 -9.50 7.28
N CYS A 154 3.69 -10.81 7.08
CA CYS A 154 3.19 -11.33 5.81
C CYS A 154 1.71 -10.95 5.64
N PRO A 155 1.36 -10.06 4.70
CA PRO A 155 -0.02 -9.59 4.59
C PRO A 155 -0.97 -10.66 4.06
N VAL A 156 -0.50 -11.81 3.60
CA VAL A 156 -1.36 -12.90 3.11
C VAL A 156 -1.12 -14.22 3.85
N GLY A 157 -0.32 -14.20 4.92
CA GLY A 157 -0.17 -15.35 5.83
C GLY A 157 0.50 -16.59 5.24
N ILE A 158 1.36 -16.45 4.22
CA ILE A 158 1.91 -17.57 3.44
C ILE A 158 3.30 -18.05 3.88
N ILE A 159 3.79 -17.57 5.02
CA ILE A 159 5.10 -17.91 5.57
C ILE A 159 4.91 -18.73 6.84
N THR A 160 5.53 -19.90 6.92
CA THR A 160 5.57 -20.74 8.12
C THR A 160 6.99 -20.76 8.69
N VAL A 161 7.12 -20.60 10.00
CA VAL A 161 8.40 -20.67 10.72
C VAL A 161 8.32 -21.83 11.71
N SER A 162 9.19 -22.82 11.54
CA SER A 162 9.31 -24.01 12.39
C SER A 162 10.79 -24.35 12.57
N ASN A 163 11.21 -25.58 12.28
CA ASN A 163 12.63 -25.95 12.16
C ASN A 163 13.32 -25.25 10.97
N SER A 164 12.52 -24.76 10.02
CA SER A 164 12.95 -23.93 8.90
C SER A 164 11.86 -22.91 8.55
N VAL A 165 12.20 -21.98 7.66
CA VAL A 165 11.24 -21.02 7.10
C VAL A 165 10.79 -21.52 5.73
N THR A 166 9.49 -21.71 5.56
CA THR A 166 8.88 -22.09 4.27
C THR A 166 7.92 -20.99 3.80
N THR A 167 7.72 -20.89 2.49
CA THR A 167 6.88 -19.85 1.89
C THR A 167 6.13 -20.43 0.70
N GLN A 168 4.80 -20.30 0.70
CA GLN A 168 3.97 -20.75 -0.43
C GLN A 168 4.08 -19.73 -1.57
N ALA A 169 4.99 -19.98 -2.51
CA ALA A 169 5.36 -19.01 -3.55
C ALA A 169 4.20 -18.65 -4.48
N GLU A 170 3.28 -19.59 -4.71
CA GLU A 170 2.07 -19.45 -5.54
C GLU A 170 1.17 -18.32 -5.01
N ASN A 171 1.18 -18.08 -3.71
CA ASN A 171 0.34 -17.09 -3.04
C ASN A 171 1.11 -15.81 -2.65
N CYS A 172 2.39 -15.70 -3.00
CA CYS A 172 3.19 -14.53 -2.65
C CYS A 172 2.80 -13.31 -3.52
N ILE A 173 2.41 -12.23 -2.86
CA ILE A 173 2.09 -10.94 -3.53
C ILE A 173 3.31 -10.06 -3.80
N MET A 174 4.52 -10.57 -3.54
CA MET A 174 5.79 -9.89 -3.82
C MET A 174 5.95 -8.51 -3.15
N CYS A 175 5.42 -8.31 -1.95
CA CYS A 175 5.45 -7.02 -1.24
C CYS A 175 6.78 -6.67 -0.54
N SER A 176 7.71 -7.62 -0.45
CA SER A 176 9.02 -7.53 0.23
C SER A 176 9.01 -7.20 1.73
N ALA A 177 7.84 -7.18 2.40
CA ALA A 177 7.77 -6.89 3.83
C ALA A 177 8.66 -7.84 4.67
N CYS A 178 8.63 -9.13 4.35
CA CYS A 178 9.43 -10.16 5.04
C CYS A 178 10.95 -10.05 4.80
N VAL A 179 11.37 -9.45 3.69
CA VAL A 179 12.77 -9.14 3.40
C VAL A 179 13.21 -7.94 4.23
N LYS A 180 12.45 -6.84 4.15
CA LYS A 180 12.76 -5.57 4.81
C LYS A 180 12.77 -5.63 6.34
N ILE A 181 11.94 -6.49 6.94
CA ILE A 181 11.86 -6.63 8.41
C ILE A 181 12.94 -7.54 8.99
N CYS A 182 13.68 -8.30 8.17
CA CYS A 182 14.58 -9.32 8.66
C CYS A 182 15.80 -8.68 9.35
N PRO A 183 15.98 -8.84 10.67
CA PRO A 183 17.03 -8.12 11.40
C PRO A 183 18.44 -8.65 11.11
N VAL A 184 18.54 -9.84 10.53
CA VAL A 184 19.78 -10.54 10.19
C VAL A 184 19.93 -10.73 8.68
N GLU A 185 19.10 -10.03 7.89
CA GLU A 185 19.12 -10.04 6.41
C GLU A 185 19.11 -11.44 5.79
N ALA A 186 18.55 -12.43 6.49
CA ALA A 186 18.52 -13.82 6.06
C ALA A 186 17.50 -14.09 4.95
N ARG A 187 16.77 -13.08 4.45
CA ARG A 187 15.79 -13.24 3.39
C ARG A 187 16.08 -12.29 2.24
N SER A 188 16.02 -12.78 1.00
CA SER A 188 16.30 -12.01 -0.20
C SER A 188 15.38 -12.39 -1.36
N PHE A 189 15.10 -11.42 -2.23
CA PHE A 189 14.46 -11.68 -3.53
C PHE A 189 15.54 -11.81 -4.60
N ASN A 190 16.03 -13.03 -4.82
CA ASN A 190 17.05 -13.34 -5.82
C ASN A 190 16.40 -14.08 -7.00
N HIS A 191 15.63 -13.36 -7.84
CA HIS A 191 14.95 -13.98 -8.98
C HIS A 191 14.98 -13.06 -10.21
N PRO A 192 15.27 -13.57 -11.43
CA PRO A 192 15.40 -12.75 -12.63
C PRO A 192 14.23 -11.79 -12.88
N VAL A 193 12.99 -12.27 -12.70
CA VAL A 193 11.78 -11.44 -12.84
C VAL A 193 11.76 -10.24 -11.88
N ILE A 194 12.29 -10.38 -10.67
CA ILE A 194 12.36 -9.26 -9.71
C ILE A 194 13.46 -8.28 -10.11
N GLU A 195 14.60 -8.79 -10.58
CA GLU A 195 15.71 -7.97 -11.06
C GLU A 195 15.30 -7.14 -12.29
N GLU A 196 14.67 -7.76 -13.29
CA GLU A 196 14.11 -7.07 -14.46
C GLU A 196 13.10 -5.99 -14.07
N ARG A 197 12.19 -6.30 -13.12
CA ARG A 197 11.23 -5.31 -12.60
C ARG A 197 11.93 -4.16 -11.90
N ARG A 198 12.98 -4.43 -11.13
CA ARG A 198 13.75 -3.39 -10.45
C ARG A 198 14.42 -2.47 -11.47
N GLU A 199 15.02 -3.02 -12.53
CA GLU A 199 15.62 -2.24 -13.61
C GLU A 199 14.59 -1.35 -14.33
N LEU A 200 13.41 -1.89 -14.64
CA LEU A 200 12.32 -1.12 -15.23
C LEU A 200 11.86 0.03 -14.34
N LEU A 201 11.74 -0.20 -13.04
CA LEU A 201 11.35 0.84 -12.07
C LEU A 201 12.42 1.92 -11.95
N ILE A 202 13.70 1.56 -11.88
CA ILE A 202 14.79 2.56 -11.85
C ILE A 202 14.76 3.39 -13.13
N LYS A 203 14.62 2.74 -14.30
CA LYS A 203 14.63 3.44 -15.58
C LYS A 203 13.45 4.41 -15.72
N ASN A 204 12.26 4.01 -15.29
CA ASN A 204 11.02 4.72 -15.63
C ASN A 204 10.41 5.50 -14.45
N CYS A 205 10.83 5.24 -13.21
CA CYS A 205 10.21 5.76 -11.99
C CYS A 205 11.22 6.41 -11.04
N SER A 206 12.35 6.90 -11.57
CA SER A 206 13.36 7.61 -10.77
C SER A 206 13.05 9.09 -10.54
N THR A 207 12.23 9.71 -11.39
CA THR A 207 11.79 11.10 -11.16
C THR A 207 10.94 11.17 -9.90
N PRO A 208 11.29 12.00 -8.89
CA PRO A 208 10.50 12.09 -7.67
C PRO A 208 9.10 12.63 -7.95
N LYS A 209 8.08 11.90 -7.52
CA LYS A 209 6.68 12.36 -7.49
C LYS A 209 6.38 13.08 -6.18
N ARG A 210 5.41 14.00 -6.24
CA ARG A 210 4.85 14.71 -5.09
C ARG A 210 3.52 14.07 -4.70
N PRO A 211 3.14 14.13 -3.42
CA PRO A 211 1.80 13.73 -3.03
C PRO A 211 0.73 14.50 -3.80
N GLU A 212 -0.36 13.83 -4.12
CA GLU A 212 -1.53 14.41 -4.80
C GLU A 212 -2.70 14.35 -3.82
N ILE A 213 -3.42 15.47 -3.67
CA ILE A 213 -4.50 15.61 -2.68
C ILE A 213 -5.78 16.06 -3.38
N PHE A 214 -6.90 15.54 -2.89
CA PHE A 214 -8.24 15.78 -3.39
C PHE A 214 -9.11 16.16 -2.19
N LEU A 215 -9.64 17.38 -2.21
CA LEU A 215 -10.41 18.01 -1.12
C LEU A 215 -11.71 18.59 -1.67
#